data_AF-A0A7C0WKA1-F1
#
_entry.id   AF-A0A7C0WKA1-F1
#
_cell.length_a   1.000
_cell.length_b   1.000
_cell.length_c   1.000
_cell.angle_alpha   90.00
_cell.angle_beta   90.00
_cell.angle_gamma   90.00
#
_symmetry.space_group_name_H-M   'P 1'
#
loop_
_entity.id
_entity.type
_entity.pdbx_description
1 polymer ?
#
loop_
_entity_poly.entity_id
_entity_poly.type
_entity_poly.pdbx_seq_one_letter_code
_entity_poly.pdbx_strand_id
1 'polypeptide(L)'
;MHNIFRQDPSRDVQVLPRNITGHLERLIREGRDIDIDRIIDSSKHTGIEKVFLTMKTWSLGPVVDHFNGTVSFGEAKLVRAYMQRNTPESFSIK
;
A
#
# COMPACT_ATOMS: atom_id res chain seq x y z
N MET A 1 4.17 7.19 54.21
CA MET A 1 4.78 6.03 53.54
C MET A 1 4.17 5.89 52.15
N HIS A 2 5.03 5.71 51.15
CA HIS A 2 4.72 5.56 49.73
C HIS A 2 3.86 4.32 49.46
N ASN A 3 2.87 4.39 48.56
CA ASN A 3 3.06 3.78 47.24
C ASN A 3 2.03 4.28 46.22
N ILE A 4 2.59 4.80 45.14
CA ILE A 4 1.98 5.26 43.90
C ILE A 4 1.79 4.05 42.98
N PHE A 5 0.56 3.62 42.78
CA PHE A 5 0.18 2.87 41.57
C PHE A 5 -1.01 3.61 40.94
N ARG A 6 -0.70 4.81 40.42
CA ARG A 6 -1.49 5.37 39.34
C ARG A 6 -1.29 4.42 38.17
N GLN A 7 -2.30 3.61 37.88
CA GLN A 7 -2.43 3.06 36.53
C GLN A 7 -2.79 4.25 35.65
N ASP A 8 -1.77 4.84 35.01
CA ASP A 8 -1.99 5.73 33.88
C ASP A 8 -2.68 4.92 32.79
N PRO A 9 -3.93 5.26 32.36
CA PRO A 9 -4.52 4.67 31.17
C PRO A 9 -3.91 5.36 29.93
N SER A 10 -2.58 5.43 29.88
CA SER A 10 -1.88 5.82 28.68
C SER A 10 -1.86 4.63 27.75
N ARG A 11 -2.86 4.62 26.86
CA ARG A 11 -2.80 3.95 25.57
C ARG A 11 -2.78 2.44 25.67
N ASP A 12 -3.96 1.88 25.94
CA ASP A 12 -4.45 0.82 25.07
C ASP A 12 -4.51 1.40 23.65
N VAL A 13 -3.36 1.45 22.97
CA VAL A 13 -3.37 1.34 21.52
C VAL A 13 -3.95 -0.05 21.31
N GLN A 14 -5.27 -0.10 21.16
CA GLN A 14 -5.89 -1.11 20.32
C GLN A 14 -5.15 -1.00 18.99
N VAL A 15 -4.07 -1.78 18.86
CA VAL A 15 -3.51 -2.18 17.59
C VAL A 15 -4.58 -3.08 16.98
N LEU A 16 -5.68 -2.45 16.57
CA LEU A 16 -6.46 -2.92 15.44
C LEU A 16 -5.39 -3.27 14.41
N PRO A 17 -5.42 -4.46 13.78
CA PRO A 17 -4.52 -4.78 12.71
C PRO A 17 -4.86 -3.82 11.56
N ARG A 18 -4.36 -2.57 11.66
CA ARG A 18 -4.34 -1.58 10.61
C ARG A 18 -3.37 -2.19 9.63
N ASN A 19 -3.96 -3.03 8.79
CA ASN A 19 -3.40 -3.75 7.66
C ASN A 19 -2.13 -3.02 7.23
N ILE A 20 -0.95 -3.60 7.45
CA ILE A 20 0.35 -2.93 7.28
C ILE A 20 0.41 -2.23 5.90
N THR A 21 -0.19 -2.87 4.91
CA THR A 21 -0.54 -2.33 3.59
C THR A 21 -1.18 -0.95 3.59
N GLY A 22 -2.24 -0.72 4.37
CA GLY A 22 -2.93 0.57 4.45
C GLY A 22 -2.09 1.65 5.13
N HIS A 23 -1.21 1.27 6.06
CA HIS A 23 -0.25 2.20 6.63
C HIS A 23 0.82 2.61 5.59
N LEU A 24 1.34 1.63 4.85
CA LEU A 24 2.32 1.84 3.78
C LEU A 24 1.74 2.66 2.61
N GLU A 25 0.51 2.37 2.19
CA GLU A 25 -0.22 3.15 1.17
C GLU A 25 -0.30 4.63 1.56
N ARG A 26 -0.63 4.91 2.82
CA ARG A 26 -0.69 6.28 3.33
C ARG A 26 0.68 6.96 3.27
N LEU A 27 1.75 6.27 3.68
CA LEU A 27 3.09 6.84 3.64
C LEU A 27 3.57 7.13 2.21
N ILE A 28 3.24 6.27 1.24
CA ILE A 28 3.56 6.48 -0.19
C ILE A 28 2.83 7.73 -0.69
N ARG A 29 1.54 7.87 -0.35
CA ARG A 29 0.72 9.04 -0.71
C ARG A 29 1.18 10.33 -0.02
N GLU A 30 1.71 10.24 1.18
CA GLU A 30 2.30 11.37 1.92
C GLU A 30 3.66 11.81 1.33
N GLY A 31 4.12 11.16 0.25
CA GLY A 31 5.32 11.56 -0.49
C GLY A 31 6.62 11.09 0.18
N ARG A 32 6.54 10.17 1.14
CA ARG A 32 7.71 9.54 1.74
C ARG A 32 8.37 8.65 0.70
N ASP A 33 9.69 8.71 0.63
CA ASP A 33 10.45 7.84 -0.25
C ASP A 33 10.42 6.41 0.29
N ILE A 34 9.54 5.59 -0.30
CA ILE A 34 9.37 4.19 0.05
C ILE A 34 9.86 3.38 -1.12
N ASP A 35 10.92 2.64 -0.86
CA ASP A 35 11.46 1.63 -1.75
C ASP A 35 10.48 0.44 -1.81
N ILE A 36 9.58 0.45 -2.80
CA ILE A 36 8.59 -0.61 -3.02
C ILE A 36 9.28 -1.96 -3.25
N ASP A 37 10.46 -1.95 -3.87
CA ASP A 37 11.23 -3.16 -4.18
C ASP A 37 11.76 -3.86 -2.92
N ARG A 38 11.75 -3.20 -1.76
CA ARG A 38 12.00 -3.84 -0.44
C ARG A 38 10.78 -4.52 0.16
N ILE A 39 9.59 -4.22 -0.35
CA ILE A 39 8.31 -4.68 0.20
C ILE A 39 7.70 -5.75 -0.71
N ILE A 40 7.88 -5.59 -2.02
CA ILE A 40 7.37 -6.46 -3.06
C ILE A 40 8.56 -6.88 -3.92
N ASP A 41 8.61 -8.16 -4.31
CA ASP A 41 9.60 -8.63 -5.26
C ASP A 41 9.56 -7.79 -6.54
N SER A 42 10.72 -7.30 -7.00
CA SER A 42 10.82 -6.43 -8.18
C SER A 42 10.19 -7.03 -9.44
N SER A 43 10.18 -8.36 -9.58
CA SER A 43 9.53 -9.06 -10.69
C SER A 43 8.01 -8.91 -10.62
N LYS A 44 7.44 -9.02 -9.42
CA LYS A 44 6.00 -8.80 -9.19
C LYS A 44 5.63 -7.33 -9.35
N HIS A 45 6.44 -6.41 -8.83
CA HIS A 45 6.24 -4.97 -8.98
C HIS A 45 6.11 -4.58 -10.47
N THR A 46 7.12 -4.95 -11.26
CA THR A 46 7.14 -4.69 -12.71
C THR A 46 5.96 -5.36 -13.42
N GLY A 47 5.62 -6.58 -13.02
CA GLY A 47 4.45 -7.29 -13.54
C GLY A 47 3.15 -6.54 -13.29
N ILE A 48 2.90 -6.14 -12.04
CA ILE A 48 1.68 -5.45 -11.62
C ILE A 48 1.55 -4.10 -12.33
N GLU A 49 2.65 -3.35 -12.42
CA GLU A 49 2.70 -2.09 -13.17
C GLU A 49 2.27 -2.29 -14.62
N LYS A 50 2.85 -3.29 -15.29
CA LYS A 50 2.52 -3.61 -16.68
C LYS A 50 1.05 -3.98 -16.86
N VAL A 51 0.45 -4.69 -15.90
CA VAL A 51 -0.98 -5.05 -15.97
C VAL A 51 -1.86 -3.82 -15.81
N PHE A 52 -1.57 -2.93 -14.86
CA PHE A 52 -2.29 -1.65 -14.74
C PHE A 52 -2.24 -0.83 -16.03
N LEU A 53 -1.06 -0.73 -16.65
CA LEU A 53 -0.87 0.00 -17.91
C LEU A 53 -1.57 -0.69 -19.11
N THR A 54 -1.48 -2.01 -19.20
CA THR A 54 -2.05 -2.80 -20.31
C THR A 54 -3.58 -2.80 -20.26
N MET A 55 -4.15 -2.98 -19.07
CA MET A 55 -5.60 -2.97 -18.86
C MET A 55 -6.18 -1.56 -18.77
N LYS A 56 -5.33 -0.52 -18.73
CA LYS A 56 -5.72 0.90 -18.55
C LYS A 56 -6.73 1.09 -17.43
N THR A 57 -6.52 0.39 -16.32
CA THR A 57 -7.43 0.39 -15.18
C THR A 57 -6.69 0.78 -13.92
N TRP A 58 -7.41 1.31 -12.94
CA TRP A 58 -6.91 1.50 -11.58
C TRP A 58 -7.59 0.57 -10.57
N SER A 59 -8.43 -0.35 -11.07
CA SER A 59 -9.14 -1.33 -10.25
C SER A 59 -8.22 -2.47 -9.84
N LEU A 60 -8.17 -2.77 -8.54
CA LEU A 60 -7.32 -3.84 -8.01
C LEU A 60 -7.82 -5.24 -8.38
N GLY A 61 -9.14 -5.42 -8.47
CA GLY A 61 -9.77 -6.72 -8.74
C GLY A 61 -9.24 -7.36 -10.04
N PRO A 62 -9.38 -6.71 -11.20
CA PRO A 62 -8.89 -7.24 -12.47
C PRO A 62 -7.39 -7.54 -12.48
N VAL A 63 -6.59 -6.77 -11.73
CA VAL A 63 -5.14 -7.01 -11.62
C VAL A 63 -4.85 -8.25 -10.79
N VAL A 64 -5.46 -8.39 -9.62
CA VAL A 64 -5.31 -9.58 -8.75
C VAL A 64 -5.82 -10.83 -9.46
N ASP A 65 -6.94 -10.73 -10.18
CA ASP A 65 -7.50 -11.80 -10.99
C ASP A 65 -6.56 -12.20 -12.13
N HIS A 66 -5.89 -11.24 -12.79
CA HIS A 66 -4.90 -11.51 -13.83
C HIS A 66 -3.69 -12.32 -13.32
N PHE A 67 -3.30 -12.13 -12.07
CA PHE A 67 -2.25 -12.91 -11.43
C PHE A 67 -2.76 -14.23 -10.81
N ASN A 68 -4.03 -14.61 -11.05
CA ASN A 68 -4.66 -15.79 -10.46
C ASN A 68 -4.48 -15.87 -8.93
N GLY A 69 -4.46 -14.73 -8.23
CA GLY A 69 -4.25 -14.66 -6.79
C GLY A 69 -2.79 -14.80 -6.32
N THR A 70 -1.82 -14.88 -7.22
CA THR A 70 -0.37 -14.86 -6.89
C THR A 70 0.09 -13.51 -6.33
N VAL A 71 -0.66 -12.47 -6.68
CA VAL A 71 -0.51 -11.10 -6.17
C VAL A 71 -1.69 -10.83 -5.24
N SER A 72 -1.38 -10.39 -4.02
CA SER A 72 -2.38 -9.95 -3.06
C SER A 72 -2.93 -8.56 -3.41
N PHE A 73 -4.16 -8.27 -2.95
CA PHE A 73 -4.73 -6.92 -3.03
C PHE A 73 -3.81 -5.86 -2.41
N GLY A 74 -3.01 -6.23 -1.40
CA GLY A 74 -2.09 -5.29 -0.77
C GLY A 74 -0.92 -4.91 -1.67
N GLU A 75 -0.28 -5.90 -2.30
CA GLU A 75 0.78 -5.67 -3.29
C GLU A 75 0.26 -4.81 -4.45
N ALA A 76 -0.90 -5.15 -5.02
CA ALA A 76 -1.51 -4.38 -6.11
C ALA A 76 -1.79 -2.92 -5.70
N LYS A 77 -2.22 -2.71 -4.45
CA LYS A 77 -2.53 -1.38 -3.92
C LYS A 77 -1.29 -0.51 -3.72
N LEU A 78 -0.20 -1.10 -3.25
CA LEU A 78 1.08 -0.41 -3.07
C LEU A 78 1.67 0.02 -4.41
N VAL A 79 1.70 -0.89 -5.40
CA VAL A 79 2.18 -0.56 -6.75
C VAL A 79 1.32 0.53 -7.39
N ARG A 80 -0.01 0.47 -7.25
CA ARG A 80 -0.89 1.54 -7.70
C ARG A 80 -0.54 2.89 -7.05
N ALA A 81 -0.37 2.93 -5.73
CA ALA A 81 -0.04 4.16 -5.02
C ALA A 81 1.32 4.73 -5.47
N TYR A 82 2.30 3.86 -5.71
CA TYR A 82 3.61 4.23 -6.25
C TYR A 82 3.51 4.79 -7.67
N MET A 83 2.80 4.10 -8.57
CA MET A 83 2.56 4.60 -9.92
C MET A 83 1.86 5.95 -9.91
N GLN A 84 0.82 6.14 -9.08
CA GLN A 84 0.10 7.42 -8.98
C GLN A 84 0.97 8.57 -8.46
N ARG A 85 1.99 8.29 -7.63
CA ARG A 85 2.96 9.29 -7.16
C ARG A 85 3.97 9.65 -8.25
N ASN A 86 4.50 8.64 -8.96
CA ASN A 86 5.59 8.81 -9.92
C ASN A 86 5.14 9.10 -11.35
N THR A 87 3.85 8.94 -11.65
CA THR A 87 3.29 9.35 -12.94
C THR A 87 2.77 10.78 -12.81
N PRO A 88 3.47 11.81 -13.31
CA PRO A 88 2.88 13.12 -13.48
C PRO A 88 1.78 13.01 -14.54
N GLU A 89 0.53 13.03 -14.10
CA GLU A 89 -0.60 13.61 -14.84
C GLU A 89 -0.95 13.05 -16.24
N SER A 90 -0.56 11.84 -16.63
CA SER A 90 -0.86 11.36 -18.01
C SER A 90 -2.19 10.61 -18.18
N PHE A 91 -3.01 10.45 -17.14
CA PHE A 91 -4.35 9.84 -17.23
C PHE A 91 -5.46 10.78 -16.74
N SER A 92 -5.29 12.09 -16.95
CA SER A 92 -6.39 13.05 -16.84
C SER A 92 -7.31 12.87 -18.06
N ILE A 93 -8.18 11.86 -18.02
CA ILE A 93 -9.32 11.79 -18.94
C ILE A 93 -10.32 12.83 -18.44
N LYS A 94 -10.34 14.00 -19.09
CA LYS A 94 -11.41 14.99 -19.01
C LYS A 94 -12.71 14.42 -19.58
#